data_AF-A0A0A9EZF2-F1
#
_entry.id   AF-A0A0A9EZF2-F1
#
_cell.length_a   1.000
_cell.length_b   1.000
_cell.length_c   1.000
_cell.angle_alpha   90.00
_cell.angle_beta   90.00
_cell.angle_gamma   90.00
#
_symmetry.space_group_name_H-M   'P 1'
#
loop_
_entity.id
_entity.type
_entity.pdbx_description
1 polymer ?
#
loop_
_entity_poly.entity_id
_entity_poly.type
_entity_poly.pdbx_seq_one_letter_code
_entity_poly.pdbx_strand_id
1 'polypeptide(L)' 'MLEQLGPQLLYTIFSSFCVIAAIFVRRNVVETKGKTLQEIEVSLLQTQ' A
#
# COMPACT_ATOMS: atom_id res chain seq x y z
N MET A 1 -24.28 -22.64 2.41
CA MET A 1 -24.39 -21.17 2.23
C MET A 1 -23.71 -20.39 3.37
N LEU A 2 -23.97 -20.71 4.65
CA LEU A 2 -23.28 -20.07 5.80
C LEU A 2 -21.77 -20.34 5.86
N GLU A 3 -21.32 -21.56 5.55
CA GLU A 3 -19.88 -21.90 5.51
C GLU A 3 -19.09 -21.16 4.42
N GLN A 4 -19.77 -20.68 3.38
CA GLN A 4 -19.16 -19.95 2.27
C GLN A 4 -19.10 -18.43 2.54
N LEU A 5 -20.00 -17.94 3.38
CA LEU A 5 -20.05 -16.55 3.82
C LEU A 5 -18.80 -16.16 4.62
N GLY A 6 -18.26 -17.07 5.45
CA GLY A 6 -17.03 -16.85 6.21
C GLY A 6 -15.82 -16.55 5.31
N PRO A 7 -15.41 -17.50 4.43
CA PRO A 7 -14.31 -17.29 3.49
C PRO A 7 -14.54 -16.10 2.54
N GLN A 8 -15.76 -15.94 2.00
CA GLN A 8 -16.07 -14.83 1.11
C GLN A 8 -15.91 -13.48 1.81
N LEU A 9 -16.40 -13.33 3.04
CA LEU A 9 -16.26 -12.12 3.83
C LEU A 9 -14.78 -11.84 4.14
N LEU A 10 -14.04 -12.86 4.59
CA LEU A 10 -12.63 -12.74 4.92
C LEU A 10 -11.79 -12.32 3.70
N TYR A 11 -11.99 -12.97 2.55
CA TYR A 11 -11.26 -12.62 1.32
C TYR A 11 -11.66 -11.26 0.78
N THR A 12 -12.93 -10.86 0.92
CA THR A 12 -13.38 -9.52 0.51
C THR A 12 -12.73 -8.44 1.36
N ILE A 13 -12.70 -8.62 2.68
CA ILE A 13 -12.03 -7.69 3.60
C ILE A 13 -10.54 -7.63 3.29
N PHE A 14 -9.87 -8.78 3.19
CA PHE A 14 -8.44 -8.83 2.89
C PHE A 14 -8.11 -8.15 1.56
N SER A 15 -8.86 -8.47 0.50
CA SER A 15 -8.72 -7.83 -0.81
C SER A 15 -8.92 -6.31 -0.73
N SER A 16 -9.92 -5.85 0.00
CA SER A 16 -10.16 -4.41 0.19
C SER A 16 -8.96 -3.70 0.84
N PHE A 17 -8.37 -4.31 1.87
CA PHE A 17 -7.16 -3.78 2.50
C PHE A 17 -5.93 -3.82 1.58
N CYS A 18 -5.77 -4.86 0.75
CA CYS A 18 -4.71 -4.89 -0.26
C CYS A 18 -4.85 -3.73 -1.27
N VAL A 19 -6.07 -3.43 -1.71
CA VAL A 19 -6.33 -2.31 -2.62
C VAL A 19 -6.02 -0.97 -1.94
N ILE A 20 -6.49 -0.78 -0.69
CA ILE A 20 -6.20 0.43 0.09
C ILE A 20 -4.68 0.60 0.27
N ALA A 21 -3.97 -0.47 0.62
CA ALA A 21 -2.52 -0.46 0.78
C ALA A 21 -1.81 -0.11 -0.53
N ALA A 22 -2.23 -0.67 -1.66
CA ALA A 22 -1.67 -0.36 -2.97
C ALA A 22 -1.85 1.13 -3.34
N ILE A 23 -3.04 1.69 -3.07
CA ILE A 23 -3.31 3.12 -3.28
C ILE A 23 -2.44 3.98 -2.35
N PHE A 24 -2.33 3.58 -1.07
CA PHE A 24 -1.50 4.28 -0.09
C PHE A 24 -0.04 4.32 -0.53
N VAL A 25 0.54 3.18 -0.88
CA VAL A 25 1.94 3.08 -1.35
C VAL A 25 2.14 3.95 -2.58
N ARG A 26 1.25 3.85 -3.58
CA ARG A 26 1.35 4.66 -4.79
C ARG A 26 1.35 6.16 -4.53
N ARG A 27 0.60 6.62 -3.54
CA ARG A 27 0.42 8.06 -3.26
C ARG A 27 1.39 8.64 -2.25
N ASN A 28 1.87 7.83 -1.30
CA ASN A 28 2.60 8.32 -0.13
C ASN A 28 4.02 7.76 -0.01
N VAL A 29 4.35 6.68 -0.72
CA VAL A 29 5.67 6.04 -0.62
C VAL A 29 6.49 6.39 -1.85
N VAL A 30 7.64 7.02 -1.62
CA VAL A 30 8.64 7.30 -2.67
C VAL A 30 9.51 6.08 -2.92
N GLU A 31 9.98 5.91 -4.16
CA GLU A 31 10.95 4.86 -4.49
C GLU A 31 12.29 5.13 -3.79
N THR A 32 12.79 4.13 -3.09
CA THR A 32 14.02 4.19 -2.28
C THR A 32 15.11 3.27 -2.80
N LYS A 33 14.79 2.29 -3.67
CA LYS A 33 15.78 1.30 -4.13
C LYS A 33 16.89 1.98 -4.94
N GLY A 34 18.13 1.78 -4.50
CA GLY A 34 19.32 2.27 -5.20
C GLY A 34 19.62 3.75 -5.00
N LYS A 35 18.86 4.46 -4.15
CA LYS A 35 19.12 5.85 -3.77
C LYS A 35 19.92 5.94 -2.47
N THR A 36 20.74 6.98 -2.37
CA THR A 36 21.37 7.43 -1.12
C THR A 36 20.33 8.06 -0.18
N LEU A 37 20.67 8.22 1.10
CA LEU A 37 19.75 8.82 2.08
C LEU A 37 19.40 10.27 1.72
N GLN A 38 20.36 11.04 1.21
CA GLN A 38 20.16 12.43 0.79
C GLN A 38 19.20 12.51 -0.41
N GLU A 39 19.30 11.60 -1.38
CA GLU A 39 18.37 11.55 -2.51
C GLU A 39 16.95 11.15 -2.10
N ILE A 40 16.82 10.27 -1.08
CA ILE A 40 15.52 9.91 -0.50
C ILE A 40 14.91 11.11 0.24
N GLU A 41 15.70 11.83 1.04
CA GLU A 41 15.25 13.02 1.76
C GLU A 41 14.74 14.09 0.79
N VAL A 42 15.49 14.38 -0.28
CA VAL A 42 15.05 15.31 -1.33
C VAL A 42 13.76 14.82 -2.00
N SER A 43 13.66 13.53 -2.34
CA SER A 43 12.44 12.95 -2.93
C SER A 43 11.22 13.11 -2.01
N LEU A 44 11.40 12.95 -0.70
CA LEU A 44 10.35 13.12 0.31
C LEU A 44 9.94 14.58 0.47
N LEU A 45 10.90 15.51 0.54
CA LEU A 45 10.65 16.94 0.71
C LEU A 45 10.07 17.61 -0.54
N GLN A 46 10.41 17.14 -1.75
CA GLN A 46 9.80 17.62 -3.01
C GLN A 46 8.39 17.09 -3.25
N THR A 47 7.99 16.04 -2.54
CA THR A 47 6.64 15.44 -2.65
C THR A 47 5.64 16.09 -1.69
N GLN A 48 6.09 16.92 -0.73
CA GLN A 48 5.26 17.83 0.08
C GLN A 48 4.89 19.09 -0.71
#